data_AF-A0A819WS63-F1
#
_entry.id   AF-A0A819WS63-F1
#
_cell.length_a   1.000
_cell.length_b   1.000
_cell.length_c   1.000
_cell.angle_alpha   90.00
_cell.angle_beta   90.00
_cell.angle_gamma   90.00
#
_symmetry.space_group_name_H-M   'P 1'
#
loop_
_entity.id
_entity.type
_entity.pdbx_description
1 polymer ?
#
loop_
_entity_poly.entity_id
_entity_poly.type
_entity_poly.pdbx_seq_one_letter_code
_entity_poly.pdbx_strand_id
1 'polypeptide(L)'
;MGLLRQHEIRASQQVAQQQSTQSLGRIQEYSSTPPQQSQRSAQATNMFITRILDECGLEIKMADEENMNNNDELHLELKVDQGILAKRLSQRLRSSSNTTNNNATTTAAAALPPISLKQFESELISFFSNDSIFRSSLLPTSSTDDVSPLRSQQQDSLMRILLCVDELQMFLAKYLLKRLVRFDNKGGDRVVVQNLPLSMIRLILQTFHYLPIGKLTNAKELLYFYLDVIDLVMNNDVRCQMISLVTDIFCDDYLQMNIVTKLEEKLDSTNIDVIKQVLSTLTTIQIDESIERRIREKIIPMIMTGILDVKVECFNYLFETSTKINMFETILLFRDVATVSGRRSDRLTCLTTDNFQPVHSLFERFEHYFHSSRVLFRTCQEKHPITADLCLKINSYFLFDFFIGILLTNRSYYNNLKTFIKKLGEDSSIIRSINLYLTSNLSFVIKYAQYIFRFAIAIFQHLSFGNFPTITTTNNSLSSTNLIHLQIGLQLAFMLIDLLFS
;
A
#
# COMPACT_ATOMS: atom_id res chain seq x y z
N MET A 1 -8.17 32.60 27.23
CA MET A 1 -7.42 31.72 26.30
C MET A 1 -6.67 30.57 27.00
N GLY A 2 -5.99 30.77 28.14
CA GLY A 2 -5.27 29.68 28.83
C GLY A 2 -6.14 28.56 29.44
N LEU A 3 -7.31 28.90 30.00
CA LEU A 3 -8.21 27.93 30.65
C LEU A 3 -8.91 26.98 29.66
N LEU A 4 -9.25 27.46 28.45
CA LEU A 4 -9.84 26.64 27.39
C LEU A 4 -8.87 25.56 26.88
N ARG A 5 -7.59 25.91 26.71
CA ARG A 5 -6.53 24.97 26.33
C ARG A 5 -6.30 23.88 27.38
N GLN A 6 -6.44 24.23 28.66
CA GLN A 6 -6.26 23.28 29.75
C GLN A 6 -7.43 22.28 29.85
N HIS A 7 -8.64 22.69 29.47
CA HIS A 7 -9.79 21.80 29.37
C HIS A 7 -9.70 20.86 28.15
N GLU A 8 -9.23 21.33 26.99
CA GLU A 8 -8.99 20.46 25.82
C GLU A 8 -7.94 19.38 26.10
N ILE A 9 -6.84 19.73 26.79
CA ILE A 9 -5.78 18.78 27.14
C ILE A 9 -6.30 17.72 28.13
N ARG A 10 -7.14 18.11 29.11
CA ARG A 10 -7.75 17.15 30.04
C ARG A 10 -8.78 16.25 29.36
N ALA A 11 -9.59 16.79 28.45
CA ALA A 11 -10.57 16.03 27.70
C ALA A 11 -9.89 15.00 26.78
N SER A 12 -8.84 15.40 26.06
CA SER A 12 -8.04 14.49 25.21
C SER A 12 -7.30 13.43 26.02
N GLN A 13 -6.78 13.75 27.20
CA GLN A 13 -6.19 12.75 28.12
C GLN A 13 -7.22 11.75 28.66
N GLN A 14 -8.45 12.20 28.96
CA GLN A 14 -9.52 11.30 29.42
C GLN A 14 -10.01 10.37 28.30
N VAL A 15 -10.12 10.87 27.06
CA VAL A 15 -10.47 10.04 25.90
C VAL A 15 -9.37 9.02 25.61
N ALA A 16 -8.09 9.42 25.68
CA ALA A 16 -6.96 8.51 25.52
C ALA A 16 -6.91 7.43 26.63
N GLN A 17 -7.22 7.80 27.88
CA GLN A 17 -7.30 6.82 28.98
C GLN A 17 -8.47 5.84 28.81
N GLN A 18 -9.63 6.30 28.34
CA GLN A 18 -10.79 5.43 28.05
C GLN A 18 -10.51 4.49 26.87
N GLN A 19 -9.84 4.96 25.82
CA GLN A 19 -9.40 4.11 24.71
C GLN A 19 -8.32 3.10 25.14
N SER A 20 -7.40 3.48 26.04
CA SER A 20 -6.38 2.57 26.59
C SER A 20 -6.97 1.46 27.47
N THR A 21 -8.02 1.78 28.25
CA THR A 21 -8.68 0.81 29.14
C THR A 21 -9.60 -0.13 28.37
N GLN A 22 -10.27 0.34 27.31
CA GLN A 22 -11.02 -0.53 26.40
C GLN A 22 -10.11 -1.46 25.57
N SER A 23 -8.93 -1.00 25.15
CA SER A 23 -7.94 -1.84 24.46
C SER A 23 -7.29 -2.85 25.40
N LEU A 24 -6.97 -2.48 26.65
CA LEU A 24 -6.49 -3.41 27.69
C LEU A 24 -7.49 -4.52 28.04
N GLY A 25 -8.79 -4.18 28.16
CA GLY A 25 -9.85 -5.17 28.39
C GLY A 25 -9.99 -6.17 27.23
N ARG A 26 -9.84 -5.70 25.99
CA ARG A 26 -9.81 -6.56 24.80
C ARG A 26 -8.55 -7.44 24.76
N ILE A 27 -7.37 -6.91 25.10
CA ILE A 27 -6.10 -7.67 25.13
C ILE A 27 -6.15 -8.83 26.15
N GLN A 28 -6.85 -8.70 27.28
CA GLN A 28 -7.06 -9.80 28.23
C GLN A 28 -7.92 -10.94 27.66
N GLU A 29 -8.91 -10.63 26.84
CA GLU A 29 -9.72 -11.63 26.14
C GLU A 29 -8.89 -12.44 25.13
N TYR A 30 -7.89 -11.80 24.50
CA TYR A 30 -7.01 -12.42 23.50
C TYR A 30 -5.74 -13.09 24.06
N SER A 31 -5.39 -12.85 25.33
CA SER A 31 -4.20 -13.42 25.99
C SER A 31 -4.50 -14.62 26.88
N SER A 32 -5.77 -15.02 27.02
CA SER A 32 -6.16 -16.21 27.76
C SER A 32 -5.56 -17.48 27.15
N THR A 33 -4.60 -18.07 27.86
CA THR A 33 -4.15 -19.44 27.62
C THR A 33 -5.34 -20.39 27.77
N PRO A 34 -5.55 -21.35 26.85
CA PRO A 34 -6.60 -22.34 27.03
C PRO A 34 -6.35 -23.13 28.33
N PRO A 35 -7.41 -23.52 29.07
CA PRO A 35 -7.26 -24.31 30.28
C PRO A 35 -6.55 -25.63 29.95
N GLN A 36 -5.60 -26.04 30.82
CA GLN A 36 -4.91 -27.32 30.70
C GLN A 36 -5.92 -28.47 30.69
N GLN A 37 -6.24 -28.99 29.51
CA GLN A 37 -7.00 -30.24 29.36
C GLN A 37 -6.10 -31.42 29.75
N SER A 38 -6.68 -32.38 30.47
CA SER A 38 -6.01 -33.64 30.81
C SER A 38 -5.51 -34.34 29.53
N GLN A 39 -4.34 -35.00 29.58
CA GLN A 39 -3.78 -35.71 28.42
C GLN A 39 -4.75 -36.74 27.80
N ARG A 40 -5.63 -37.36 28.61
CA ARG A 40 -6.66 -38.30 28.14
C ARG A 40 -7.77 -37.62 27.32
N SER A 41 -8.16 -36.40 27.67
CA SER A 41 -9.16 -35.65 26.90
C SER A 41 -8.59 -35.14 25.57
N ALA A 42 -7.32 -34.73 25.53
CA ALA A 42 -6.66 -34.29 24.30
C ALA A 42 -6.53 -35.43 23.27
N GLN A 43 -6.21 -36.66 23.73
CA GLN A 43 -6.18 -37.85 22.86
C GLN A 43 -7.56 -38.20 22.30
N ALA A 44 -8.62 -38.10 23.11
CA ALA A 44 -9.99 -38.36 22.66
C ALA A 44 -10.47 -37.33 21.62
N THR A 45 -10.16 -36.04 21.84
CA THR A 45 -10.43 -34.96 20.89
C THR A 45 -9.69 -35.15 19.57
N ASN A 46 -8.40 -35.50 19.62
CA ASN A 46 -7.60 -35.78 18.43
C ASN A 46 -8.20 -36.94 17.63
N MET A 47 -8.67 -38.00 18.28
CA MET A 47 -9.35 -39.12 17.62
C MET A 47 -10.70 -38.73 16.98
N PHE A 48 -11.42 -37.77 17.57
CA PHE A 48 -12.70 -37.31 17.02
C PHE A 48 -12.51 -36.54 15.71
N ILE A 49 -11.65 -35.51 15.70
CA ILE A 49 -11.39 -34.69 14.51
C ILE A 49 -10.73 -35.52 13.40
N THR A 50 -9.73 -36.34 13.75
CA THR A 50 -9.05 -37.21 12.77
C THR A 50 -10.02 -38.19 12.11
N ARG A 51 -10.91 -38.83 12.87
CA ARG A 51 -11.92 -39.75 12.31
C ARG A 51 -12.87 -39.03 11.35
N ILE A 52 -13.35 -37.83 11.69
CA ILE A 52 -14.26 -37.08 10.81
C ILE A 52 -13.57 -36.67 9.52
N LEU A 53 -12.33 -36.18 9.61
CA LEU A 53 -11.55 -35.76 8.45
C LEU A 53 -11.19 -36.96 7.55
N ASP A 54 -10.83 -38.11 8.13
CA ASP A 54 -10.55 -39.34 7.37
C ASP A 54 -11.80 -39.86 6.63
N GLU A 55 -12.96 -39.83 7.27
CA GLU A 55 -14.23 -40.17 6.61
C GLU A 55 -14.60 -39.19 5.48
N CYS A 56 -14.16 -37.93 5.57
CA CYS A 56 -14.31 -36.96 4.49
C CYS A 56 -13.26 -37.12 3.38
N GLY A 57 -12.21 -37.90 3.61
CA GLY A 57 -11.14 -38.23 2.65
C GLY A 57 -9.81 -37.52 2.91
N LEU A 58 -9.50 -37.13 4.15
CA LEU A 58 -8.16 -36.65 4.56
C LEU A 58 -7.58 -37.60 5.61
N GLU A 59 -6.53 -38.30 5.23
CA GLU A 59 -5.76 -39.12 6.17
C GLU A 59 -4.78 -38.25 6.95
N ILE A 60 -4.78 -38.42 8.27
CA ILE A 60 -3.86 -37.73 9.17
C ILE A 60 -2.90 -38.78 9.73
N LYS A 61 -1.69 -38.83 9.18
CA LYS A 61 -0.62 -39.72 9.64
C LYS A 61 0.19 -38.98 10.69
N MET A 62 0.10 -39.47 11.93
CA MET A 62 1.00 -39.08 13.02
C MET A 62 2.32 -39.81 12.79
N ALA A 63 3.45 -39.11 12.81
CA ALA A 63 4.75 -39.75 12.70
C ALA A 63 4.92 -40.81 13.81
N ASP A 64 5.39 -42.01 13.43
CA ASP A 64 5.52 -43.14 14.35
C ASP A 64 6.40 -42.80 15.56
N GLU A 65 5.96 -43.24 16.74
CA GLU A 65 6.61 -42.96 18.05
C GLU A 65 8.07 -43.45 18.14
N GLU A 66 8.55 -44.27 17.20
CA GLU A 66 9.90 -44.87 17.22
C GLU A 66 11.01 -43.93 16.71
N ASN A 67 10.69 -42.80 16.07
CA ASN A 67 11.66 -41.80 15.59
C ASN A 67 11.47 -40.42 16.23
N MET A 68 11.25 -40.39 17.54
CA MET A 68 11.08 -39.19 18.39
C MET A 68 12.37 -38.35 18.57
N ASN A 69 13.09 -38.05 17.48
CA ASN A 69 14.06 -36.95 17.46
C ASN A 69 13.42 -35.74 16.78
N ASN A 70 12.73 -34.95 17.61
CA ASN A 70 12.48 -33.50 17.48
C ASN A 70 11.54 -32.95 16.40
N ASN A 71 10.87 -33.75 15.56
CA ASN A 71 9.88 -33.21 14.62
C ASN A 71 8.55 -33.96 14.71
N ASP A 72 7.66 -33.50 15.60
CA ASP A 72 6.22 -33.80 15.58
C ASP A 72 5.58 -33.20 14.32
N GLU A 73 5.92 -33.72 13.15
CA GLU A 73 5.40 -33.26 11.87
C GLU A 73 4.24 -34.16 11.47
N LEU A 74 3.06 -33.56 11.33
CA LEU A 74 1.86 -34.25 10.91
C LEU A 74 1.84 -34.35 9.39
N HIS A 75 1.74 -35.56 8.86
CA HIS A 75 1.55 -35.77 7.43
C HIS A 75 0.06 -35.80 7.10
N LEU A 76 -0.38 -34.81 6.33
CA LEU A 76 -1.77 -34.64 5.91
C LEU A 76 -1.92 -35.04 4.45
N GLU A 77 -2.58 -36.16 4.21
CA GLU A 77 -2.70 -36.76 2.87
C GLU A 77 -4.15 -36.80 2.41
N LEU A 78 -4.42 -36.19 1.25
CA LEU A 78 -5.72 -36.18 0.61
C LEU A 78 -5.94 -37.49 -0.16
N LYS A 79 -6.99 -38.21 0.22
CA LYS A 79 -7.53 -39.39 -0.50
C LYS A 79 -8.54 -39.01 -1.59
N VAL A 80 -8.99 -37.76 -1.59
CA VAL A 80 -9.97 -37.22 -2.54
C VAL A 80 -9.61 -35.80 -2.94
N ASP A 81 -10.16 -35.32 -4.05
CA ASP A 81 -10.05 -33.91 -4.45
C ASP A 81 -10.48 -32.95 -3.33
N GLN A 82 -9.77 -31.83 -3.19
CA GLN A 82 -9.99 -30.82 -2.16
C GLN A 82 -11.43 -30.25 -2.16
N GLY A 83 -12.04 -30.09 -3.34
CA GLY A 83 -13.42 -29.63 -3.47
C GLY A 83 -14.43 -30.72 -3.06
N ILE A 84 -14.11 -31.99 -3.26
CA ILE A 84 -14.92 -33.12 -2.79
C ILE A 84 -14.87 -33.20 -1.26
N LEU A 85 -13.69 -33.03 -0.66
CA LEU A 85 -13.55 -33.04 0.80
C LEU A 85 -14.37 -31.92 1.45
N ALA A 86 -14.25 -30.68 0.96
CA ALA A 86 -15.02 -29.55 1.48
C ALA A 86 -16.54 -29.78 1.36
N LYS A 87 -17.01 -30.33 0.23
CA LYS A 87 -18.43 -30.68 0.03
C LYS A 87 -18.91 -31.77 0.99
N ARG A 88 -18.13 -32.84 1.19
CA ARG A 88 -18.48 -33.93 2.12
C ARG A 88 -18.56 -33.42 3.55
N LEU A 89 -17.61 -32.58 3.95
CA LEU A 89 -17.59 -31.97 5.28
C LEU A 89 -18.80 -31.05 5.49
N SER A 90 -19.10 -30.18 4.53
CA SER A 90 -20.29 -29.31 4.59
C SER A 90 -21.60 -30.11 4.68
N GLN A 91 -21.75 -31.15 3.85
CA GLN A 91 -22.92 -32.05 3.91
C GLN A 91 -23.08 -32.70 5.27
N ARG A 92 -21.97 -33.17 5.87
CA ARG A 92 -21.99 -33.79 7.19
C ARG A 92 -22.43 -32.81 8.27
N LEU A 93 -21.87 -31.59 8.27
CA LEU A 93 -22.23 -30.54 9.23
C LEU A 93 -23.70 -30.11 9.09
N ARG A 94 -24.24 -30.03 7.86
CA ARG A 94 -25.66 -29.73 7.59
C ARG A 94 -26.61 -30.86 7.95
N SER A 95 -26.21 -32.11 7.72
CA SER A 95 -27.06 -33.28 8.04
C SER A 95 -27.36 -33.37 9.54
N SER A 96 -26.44 -32.92 10.38
CA SER A 96 -26.65 -32.90 11.83
C SER A 96 -27.63 -31.81 12.31
N SER A 97 -27.80 -30.70 11.59
CA SER A 97 -28.69 -29.61 12.05
C SER A 97 -30.17 -29.90 11.82
N ASN A 98 -30.49 -30.80 10.87
CA ASN A 98 -31.87 -31.12 10.50
C ASN A 98 -32.46 -32.33 11.25
N THR A 99 -31.64 -33.09 11.98
CA THR A 99 -32.07 -34.35 12.61
C THR A 99 -32.69 -34.16 14.00
N THR A 100 -32.74 -32.93 14.53
CA THR A 100 -33.28 -32.64 15.87
C THR A 100 -34.81 -32.68 15.95
N ASN A 101 -35.55 -32.99 14.86
CA ASN A 101 -37.01 -32.87 14.84
C ASN A 101 -37.83 -34.08 14.40
N ASN A 102 -37.25 -35.25 14.11
CA ASN A 102 -38.06 -36.42 13.72
C ASN A 102 -37.68 -37.68 14.52
N ASN A 103 -38.59 -38.10 15.40
CA ASN A 103 -38.68 -39.46 15.91
C ASN A 103 -38.92 -40.42 14.74
N ALA A 104 -38.06 -41.44 14.55
CA ALA A 104 -38.46 -42.82 14.18
C ALA A 104 -37.25 -43.72 13.85
N THR A 105 -37.06 -44.72 14.73
CA THR A 105 -36.81 -46.15 14.45
C THR A 105 -35.87 -46.59 13.31
N THR A 106 -34.75 -47.16 13.76
CA THR A 106 -34.13 -48.44 13.34
C THR A 106 -33.86 -48.70 11.86
N THR A 107 -32.58 -48.66 11.48
CA THR A 107 -31.86 -49.81 10.90
C THR A 107 -30.36 -49.66 11.15
N ALA A 108 -29.75 -50.74 11.64
CA ALA A 108 -28.36 -50.80 12.04
C ALA A 108 -27.44 -50.90 10.79
N ALA A 109 -26.89 -49.76 10.40
CA ALA A 109 -25.54 -49.66 9.87
C ALA A 109 -24.86 -48.56 10.69
N ALA A 110 -23.57 -48.72 11.01
CA ALA A 110 -22.79 -47.91 11.95
C ALA A 110 -22.68 -46.42 11.57
N ALA A 111 -23.80 -45.69 11.58
CA ALA A 111 -23.85 -44.26 11.40
C ALA A 111 -23.46 -43.60 12.72
N LEU A 112 -22.34 -42.89 12.70
CA LEU A 112 -21.87 -42.08 13.83
C LEU A 112 -22.96 -41.08 14.26
N PRO A 113 -22.98 -40.71 15.55
CA PRO A 113 -23.97 -39.77 16.07
C PRO A 113 -23.91 -38.43 15.32
N PRO A 114 -25.05 -37.72 15.19
CA PRO A 114 -25.12 -36.40 14.56
C PRO A 114 -24.19 -35.42 15.30
N ILE A 115 -23.28 -34.77 14.56
CA ILE A 115 -22.27 -33.85 15.09
C ILE A 115 -22.79 -32.42 14.99
N SER A 116 -23.08 -31.79 16.12
CA SER A 116 -23.43 -30.37 16.11
C SER A 116 -22.25 -29.50 15.66
N LEU A 117 -22.52 -28.44 14.89
CA LEU A 117 -21.49 -27.51 14.41
C LEU A 117 -20.64 -26.95 15.56
N LYS A 118 -21.27 -26.56 16.68
CA LYS A 118 -20.58 -26.03 17.86
C LYS A 118 -19.66 -27.05 18.53
N GLN A 119 -20.07 -28.32 18.56
CA GLN A 119 -19.20 -29.38 19.07
C GLN A 119 -17.99 -29.55 18.16
N PHE A 120 -18.20 -29.57 16.85
CA PHE A 120 -17.10 -29.64 15.90
C PHE A 120 -16.13 -28.46 16.03
N GLU A 121 -16.63 -27.23 16.11
CA GLU A 121 -15.83 -26.02 16.36
C GLU A 121 -14.98 -26.11 17.63
N SER A 122 -15.57 -26.58 18.74
CA SER A 122 -14.87 -26.72 20.03
C SER A 122 -13.75 -27.76 19.97
N GLU A 123 -14.02 -28.93 19.39
CA GLU A 123 -13.02 -29.99 19.24
C GLU A 123 -11.90 -29.56 18.29
N LEU A 124 -12.23 -28.77 17.26
CA LEU A 124 -11.27 -28.27 16.29
C LEU A 124 -10.34 -27.19 16.88
N ILE A 125 -10.83 -26.35 17.82
CA ILE A 125 -9.95 -25.45 18.62
C ILE A 125 -8.96 -26.27 19.44
N SER A 126 -9.43 -27.32 20.11
CA SER A 126 -8.57 -28.14 20.96
C SER A 126 -7.53 -28.89 20.10
N PHE A 127 -7.93 -29.41 18.93
CA PHE A 127 -7.02 -30.01 17.96
C PHE A 127 -5.91 -29.04 17.50
N PHE A 128 -6.26 -27.80 17.16
CA PHE A 128 -5.31 -26.75 16.76
C PHE A 128 -4.65 -25.98 17.92
N SER A 129 -4.90 -26.39 19.16
CA SER A 129 -4.21 -25.80 20.32
C SER A 129 -2.74 -26.21 20.39
N ASN A 130 -2.37 -27.34 19.78
CA ASN A 130 -0.98 -27.73 19.58
C ASN A 130 -0.38 -26.93 18.40
N ASP A 131 0.69 -26.17 18.68
CA ASP A 131 1.35 -25.32 17.68
C ASP A 131 1.98 -26.13 16.53
N SER A 132 2.40 -27.40 16.75
CA SER A 132 2.93 -28.26 15.67
C SER A 132 1.84 -28.72 14.70
N ILE A 133 0.67 -29.08 15.24
CA ILE A 133 -0.51 -29.47 14.47
C ILE A 133 -1.04 -28.28 13.69
N PHE A 134 -1.16 -27.13 14.36
CA PHE A 134 -1.58 -25.88 13.73
C PHE A 134 -0.63 -25.44 12.61
N ARG A 135 0.68 -25.60 12.80
CA ARG A 135 1.67 -25.33 11.74
C ARG A 135 1.47 -26.27 10.55
N SER A 136 1.37 -27.57 10.81
CA SER A 136 1.21 -28.57 9.74
C SER A 136 -0.08 -28.36 8.94
N SER A 137 -1.15 -27.88 9.58
CA SER A 137 -2.41 -27.57 8.89
C SER A 137 -2.38 -26.31 8.03
N LEU A 138 -1.39 -25.43 8.21
CA LEU A 138 -1.16 -24.26 7.35
C LEU A 138 -0.27 -24.57 6.15
N LEU A 139 0.45 -25.69 6.16
CA LEU A 139 1.29 -26.14 5.05
C LEU A 139 0.46 -26.86 3.98
N PRO A 140 0.91 -26.90 2.71
CA PRO A 140 0.26 -27.67 1.65
C PRO A 140 0.08 -29.14 2.05
N THR A 141 -1.09 -29.69 1.73
CA THR A 141 -1.36 -31.13 1.86
C THR A 141 -0.61 -31.94 0.80
N SER A 142 -0.44 -33.25 1.00
CA SER A 142 0.01 -34.19 -0.03
C SER A 142 -1.18 -34.91 -0.68
N SER A 143 -1.06 -35.42 -1.91
CA SER A 143 -2.05 -36.34 -2.52
C SER A 143 -1.43 -37.70 -2.81
N THR A 144 -2.26 -38.73 -2.75
CA THR A 144 -1.94 -40.03 -3.36
C THR A 144 -1.86 -39.89 -4.89
N ASP A 145 -0.91 -40.57 -5.52
CA ASP A 145 -0.60 -40.49 -6.96
C ASP A 145 -1.79 -40.83 -7.88
N ASP A 146 -2.85 -41.46 -7.36
CA ASP A 146 -4.02 -41.92 -8.13
C ASP A 146 -5.17 -40.90 -8.23
N VAL A 147 -5.12 -39.75 -7.54
CA VAL A 147 -6.28 -38.85 -7.42
C VAL A 147 -6.42 -37.84 -8.59
N SER A 148 -5.39 -37.63 -9.43
CA SER A 148 -5.56 -37.03 -10.77
C SER A 148 -4.24 -37.04 -11.59
N PRO A 149 -4.18 -37.69 -12.77
CA PRO A 149 -3.06 -37.54 -13.72
C PRO A 149 -3.13 -36.25 -14.55
N LEU A 150 -4.12 -35.38 -14.30
CA LEU A 150 -4.36 -34.17 -15.07
C LEU A 150 -4.16 -32.91 -14.21
N ARG A 151 -2.97 -32.33 -14.38
CA ARG A 151 -2.51 -30.98 -14.05
C ARG A 151 -1.84 -30.81 -12.67
N SER A 152 -0.67 -30.19 -12.77
CA SER A 152 0.14 -29.50 -11.77
C SER A 152 -0.62 -28.48 -10.90
N GLN A 153 -1.69 -28.90 -10.21
CA GLN A 153 -2.38 -28.06 -9.23
C GLN A 153 -1.60 -28.07 -7.94
N GLN A 154 -1.12 -26.89 -7.56
CA GLN A 154 -0.59 -26.61 -6.24
C GLN A 154 -1.66 -27.00 -5.21
N GLN A 155 -1.32 -27.90 -4.29
CA GLN A 155 -2.25 -28.37 -3.27
C GLN A 155 -2.47 -27.28 -2.21
N ASP A 156 -3.72 -27.08 -1.81
CA ASP A 156 -4.06 -26.17 -0.73
C ASP A 156 -3.72 -26.79 0.64
N SER A 157 -3.54 -25.92 1.64
CA SER A 157 -3.39 -26.35 3.04
C SER A 157 -4.72 -26.79 3.62
N LEU A 158 -4.68 -27.65 4.64
CA LEU A 158 -5.89 -28.08 5.35
C LEU A 158 -6.71 -26.88 5.82
N MET A 159 -6.06 -25.88 6.40
CA MET A 159 -6.73 -24.69 6.89
C MET A 159 -7.47 -23.93 5.77
N ARG A 160 -6.87 -23.83 4.58
CA ARG A 160 -7.49 -23.21 3.41
C ARG A 160 -8.70 -24.01 2.93
N ILE A 161 -8.60 -25.32 2.88
CA ILE A 161 -9.71 -26.21 2.52
C ILE A 161 -10.88 -26.06 3.51
N LEU A 162 -10.58 -26.00 4.81
CA LEU A 162 -11.59 -25.81 5.85
C LEU A 162 -12.24 -24.42 5.78
N LEU A 163 -11.51 -23.37 5.40
CA LEU A 163 -12.07 -22.04 5.16
C LEU A 163 -13.00 -21.98 3.94
N CYS A 164 -12.90 -22.92 3.01
CA CYS A 164 -13.83 -23.05 1.88
C CYS A 164 -15.15 -23.73 2.27
N VAL A 165 -15.31 -24.17 3.53
CA VAL A 165 -16.56 -24.70 4.05
C VAL A 165 -17.37 -23.56 4.66
N ASP A 166 -18.49 -23.20 4.02
CA ASP A 166 -19.34 -22.05 4.37
C ASP A 166 -19.68 -21.99 5.87
N GLU A 167 -19.98 -23.15 6.48
CA GLU A 167 -20.36 -23.25 7.90
C GLU A 167 -19.22 -22.89 8.85
N LEU A 168 -17.96 -23.13 8.45
CA LEU A 168 -16.77 -22.96 9.29
C LEU A 168 -16.04 -21.66 9.01
N GLN A 169 -16.26 -21.05 7.84
CA GLN A 169 -15.44 -19.97 7.32
C GLN A 169 -15.31 -18.78 8.30
N MET A 170 -16.43 -18.27 8.83
CA MET A 170 -16.41 -17.14 9.78
C MET A 170 -15.68 -17.48 11.08
N PHE A 171 -15.96 -18.67 11.63
CA PHE A 171 -15.37 -19.14 12.87
C PHE A 171 -13.85 -19.29 12.72
N LEU A 172 -13.41 -19.99 11.68
CA LEU A 172 -12.00 -20.22 11.38
C LEU A 172 -11.26 -18.93 11.06
N ALA A 173 -11.86 -18.03 10.28
CA ALA A 173 -11.27 -16.73 9.98
C ALA A 173 -11.00 -15.93 11.26
N LYS A 174 -11.99 -15.86 12.16
CA LYS A 174 -11.81 -15.21 13.48
C LYS A 174 -10.75 -15.92 14.31
N TYR A 175 -10.75 -17.25 14.35
CA TYR A 175 -9.75 -18.04 15.08
C TYR A 175 -8.33 -17.77 14.58
N LEU A 176 -8.11 -17.78 13.27
CA LEU A 176 -6.81 -17.52 12.65
C LEU A 176 -6.30 -16.11 12.94
N LEU A 177 -7.16 -15.10 12.81
CA LEU A 177 -6.81 -13.71 13.12
C LEU A 177 -6.47 -13.52 14.61
N LYS A 178 -7.20 -14.19 15.52
CA LYS A 178 -6.85 -14.20 16.95
C LYS A 178 -5.49 -14.87 17.20
N ARG A 179 -5.20 -15.98 16.50
CA ARG A 179 -3.91 -16.66 16.58
C ARG A 179 -2.78 -15.80 16.03
N LEU A 180 -3.01 -15.06 14.95
CA LEU A 180 -2.05 -14.11 14.38
C LEU A 180 -1.61 -13.07 15.43
N VAL A 181 -2.56 -12.43 16.12
CA VAL A 181 -2.27 -11.47 17.20
C VAL A 181 -1.45 -12.13 18.32
N ARG A 182 -1.76 -13.39 18.67
CA ARG A 182 -0.98 -14.14 19.66
C ARG A 182 0.47 -14.37 19.21
N PHE A 183 0.71 -14.71 17.95
CA PHE A 183 2.06 -14.93 17.43
C PHE A 183 2.87 -13.64 17.34
N ASP A 184 2.21 -12.55 16.93
CA ASP A 184 2.80 -11.21 16.90
C ASP A 184 3.28 -10.77 18.30
N ASN A 185 2.39 -10.85 19.29
CA ASN A 185 2.69 -10.40 20.66
C ASN A 185 3.74 -11.26 21.38
N LYS A 186 3.84 -12.54 21.06
CA LYS A 186 4.79 -13.46 21.71
C LYS A 186 6.17 -13.47 21.06
N GLY A 187 6.38 -12.77 19.94
CA GLY A 187 7.64 -12.80 19.18
C GLY A 187 8.00 -14.18 18.63
N GLY A 188 7.05 -15.13 18.65
CA GLY A 188 7.23 -16.54 18.27
C GLY A 188 6.96 -16.81 16.79
N ASP A 189 7.16 -15.81 15.93
CA ASP A 189 6.79 -15.86 14.51
C ASP A 189 7.65 -16.87 13.73
N ARG A 190 8.93 -17.03 14.10
CA ARG A 190 9.89 -17.83 13.33
C ARG A 190 10.01 -19.25 13.85
N VAL A 191 9.66 -20.21 13.00
CA VAL A 191 9.85 -21.63 13.24
C VAL A 191 10.73 -22.19 12.12
N VAL A 192 11.77 -22.95 12.47
CA VAL A 192 12.64 -23.57 11.47
C VAL A 192 12.05 -24.93 11.10
N VAL A 193 11.69 -25.12 9.83
CA VAL A 193 11.24 -26.41 9.28
C VAL A 193 12.15 -26.72 8.10
N GLN A 194 12.75 -27.92 8.08
CA GLN A 194 13.66 -28.33 7.00
C GLN A 194 14.79 -27.31 6.71
N ASN A 195 15.35 -26.69 7.77
CA ASN A 195 16.36 -25.62 7.70
C ASN A 195 15.89 -24.29 7.08
N LEU A 196 14.60 -24.10 6.82
CA LEU A 196 14.01 -22.86 6.34
C LEU A 196 13.29 -22.13 7.49
N PRO A 197 13.58 -20.83 7.72
CA PRO A 197 12.82 -20.03 8.67
C PRO A 197 11.44 -19.71 8.08
N LEU A 198 10.39 -20.30 8.63
CA LEU A 198 9.00 -20.03 8.30
C LEU A 198 8.40 -19.03 9.30
N SER A 199 7.67 -18.05 8.78
CA SER A 199 6.88 -17.10 9.57
C SER A 199 5.45 -17.63 9.70
N MET A 200 5.02 -17.94 10.93
CA MET A 200 3.65 -18.37 11.21
C MET A 200 2.64 -17.30 10.82
N ILE A 201 2.97 -16.02 11.04
CA ILE A 201 2.12 -14.89 10.65
C ILE A 201 1.93 -14.87 9.14
N ARG A 202 3.01 -15.03 8.37
CA ARG A 202 2.94 -15.07 6.91
C ARG A 202 2.10 -16.24 6.40
N LEU A 203 2.23 -17.43 7.01
CA LEU A 203 1.42 -18.60 6.65
C LEU A 203 -0.07 -18.35 6.92
N ILE A 204 -0.43 -17.75 8.06
CA ILE A 204 -1.81 -17.38 8.36
C ILE A 204 -2.34 -16.38 7.32
N LEU A 205 -1.60 -15.30 7.03
CA LEU A 205 -2.02 -14.29 6.06
C LEU A 205 -2.17 -14.86 4.65
N GLN A 206 -1.26 -15.73 4.21
CA GLN A 206 -1.33 -16.38 2.92
C GLN A 206 -2.56 -17.29 2.77
N THR A 207 -3.05 -17.85 3.88
CA THR A 207 -4.26 -18.67 3.87
C THR A 207 -5.49 -17.86 3.43
N PHE A 208 -5.52 -16.54 3.72
CA PHE A 208 -6.63 -15.66 3.35
C PHE A 208 -6.64 -15.19 1.89
N HIS A 209 -5.53 -15.32 1.17
CA HIS A 209 -5.36 -14.74 -0.16
C HIS A 209 -6.30 -15.37 -1.19
N TYR A 210 -7.09 -14.55 -1.89
CA TYR A 210 -8.10 -14.98 -2.87
C TYR A 210 -9.13 -16.01 -2.35
N LEU A 211 -9.44 -15.99 -1.05
CA LEU A 211 -10.52 -16.81 -0.55
C LEU A 211 -11.86 -16.31 -1.12
N PRO A 212 -12.77 -17.20 -1.53
CA PRO A 212 -14.11 -16.83 -1.99
C PRO A 212 -15.01 -16.45 -0.80
N ILE A 213 -14.65 -15.38 -0.07
CA ILE A 213 -15.39 -14.86 1.10
C ILE A 213 -16.70 -14.20 0.65
N GLY A 214 -16.78 -13.73 -0.59
CA GLY A 214 -17.90 -12.92 -1.11
C GLY A 214 -19.24 -13.63 -1.29
N LYS A 215 -19.34 -14.94 -1.00
CA LYS A 215 -20.63 -15.66 -0.94
C LYS A 215 -21.29 -15.62 0.44
N LEU A 216 -20.61 -15.11 1.46
CA LEU A 216 -21.06 -15.15 2.85
C LEU A 216 -22.05 -14.02 3.18
N THR A 217 -23.13 -14.40 3.86
CA THR A 217 -24.07 -13.51 4.55
C THR A 217 -23.42 -12.59 5.60
N ASN A 218 -22.18 -12.87 6.03
CA ASN A 218 -21.49 -12.15 7.12
C ASN A 218 -20.14 -11.52 6.74
N ALA A 219 -19.79 -11.39 5.45
CA ALA A 219 -18.49 -10.84 5.04
C ALA A 219 -18.21 -9.43 5.59
N LYS A 220 -19.25 -8.60 5.77
CA LYS A 220 -19.15 -7.29 6.44
C LYS A 220 -18.67 -7.39 7.89
N GLU A 221 -19.15 -8.37 8.65
CA GLU A 221 -18.72 -8.59 10.03
C GLU A 221 -17.26 -9.04 10.08
N LEU A 222 -16.84 -9.92 9.17
CA LEU A 222 -15.47 -10.36 9.08
C LEU A 222 -14.53 -9.22 8.69
N LEU A 223 -14.93 -8.34 7.78
CA LEU A 223 -14.17 -7.16 7.42
C LEU A 223 -13.90 -6.26 8.63
N TYR A 224 -14.94 -5.92 9.41
CA TYR A 224 -14.72 -5.10 10.61
C TYR A 224 -13.82 -5.79 11.62
N PHE A 225 -14.00 -7.10 11.82
CA PHE A 225 -13.12 -7.86 12.69
C PHE A 225 -11.66 -7.85 12.19
N TYR A 226 -11.44 -8.00 10.88
CA TYR A 226 -10.12 -7.93 10.27
C TYR A 226 -9.47 -6.56 10.49
N LEU A 227 -10.22 -5.48 10.24
CA LEU A 227 -9.74 -4.11 10.41
C LEU A 227 -9.43 -3.78 11.87
N ASP A 228 -10.24 -4.27 12.82
CA ASP A 228 -9.96 -4.16 14.26
C ASP A 228 -8.69 -4.92 14.64
N VAL A 229 -8.43 -6.08 14.02
CA VAL A 229 -7.21 -6.87 14.27
C VAL A 229 -5.96 -6.14 13.78
N ILE A 230 -6.03 -5.39 12.66
CA ILE A 230 -4.91 -4.54 12.19
C ILE A 230 -4.47 -3.56 13.29
N ASP A 231 -5.41 -3.03 14.07
CA ASP A 231 -5.10 -2.10 15.17
C ASP A 231 -4.56 -2.80 16.44
N LEU A 232 -4.81 -4.10 16.59
CA LEU A 232 -4.30 -4.91 17.70
C LEU A 232 -2.89 -5.45 17.46
N VAL A 233 -2.46 -5.57 16.20
CA VAL A 233 -1.11 -6.00 15.84
C VAL A 233 -0.11 -4.93 16.23
N MET A 234 0.94 -5.30 16.95
CA MET A 234 2.00 -4.40 17.42
C MET A 234 3.10 -4.21 16.38
N ASN A 235 3.41 -5.25 15.60
CA ASN A 235 4.44 -5.17 14.57
C ASN A 235 3.95 -4.41 13.32
N ASN A 236 4.66 -3.35 12.95
CA ASN A 236 4.30 -2.52 11.80
C ASN A 236 4.43 -3.29 10.47
N ASP A 237 5.38 -4.22 10.33
CA ASP A 237 5.56 -5.01 9.10
C ASP A 237 4.35 -5.90 8.85
N VAL A 238 3.85 -6.54 9.92
CA VAL A 238 2.65 -7.38 9.88
C VAL A 238 1.43 -6.52 9.60
N ARG A 239 1.33 -5.34 10.24
CA ARG A 239 0.25 -4.39 9.99
C ARG A 239 0.22 -3.96 8.53
N CYS A 240 1.36 -3.63 7.94
CA CYS A 240 1.47 -3.26 6.53
C CYS A 240 1.07 -4.43 5.61
N GLN A 241 1.55 -5.65 5.88
CA GLN A 241 1.13 -6.83 5.13
C GLN A 241 -0.39 -7.04 5.19
N MET A 242 -0.99 -6.90 6.37
CA MET A 242 -2.45 -6.99 6.52
C MET A 242 -3.17 -5.92 5.69
N ILE A 243 -2.73 -4.66 5.76
CA ILE A 243 -3.31 -3.55 4.98
C ILE A 243 -3.20 -3.82 3.47
N SER A 244 -2.07 -4.36 3.00
CA SER A 244 -1.88 -4.70 1.58
C SER A 244 -2.84 -5.79 1.09
N LEU A 245 -3.22 -6.73 1.97
CA LEU A 245 -4.06 -7.87 1.63
C LEU A 245 -5.56 -7.58 1.75
N VAL A 246 -5.99 -6.45 2.34
CA VAL A 246 -7.41 -6.17 2.56
C VAL A 246 -8.22 -6.26 1.26
N THR A 247 -7.68 -5.72 0.16
CA THR A 247 -8.35 -5.72 -1.15
C THR A 247 -8.36 -7.09 -1.83
N ASP A 248 -7.34 -7.92 -1.56
CA ASP A 248 -7.25 -9.30 -2.07
C ASP A 248 -8.17 -10.27 -1.31
N ILE A 249 -8.46 -9.97 -0.05
CA ILE A 249 -9.34 -10.79 0.81
C ILE A 249 -10.81 -10.40 0.58
N PHE A 250 -11.09 -9.11 0.45
CA PHE A 250 -12.44 -8.55 0.31
C PHE A 250 -12.61 -7.89 -1.06
N CYS A 251 -12.80 -8.72 -2.09
CA CYS A 251 -12.93 -8.24 -3.47
C CYS A 251 -14.33 -7.68 -3.81
N ASP A 252 -15.32 -7.80 -2.93
CA ASP A 252 -16.69 -7.40 -3.23
C ASP A 252 -16.86 -5.87 -3.28
N ASP A 253 -17.43 -5.36 -4.36
CA ASP A 253 -17.66 -3.92 -4.57
C ASP A 253 -18.47 -3.27 -3.44
N TYR A 254 -19.41 -3.99 -2.81
CA TYR A 254 -20.23 -3.43 -1.72
C TYR A 254 -19.45 -3.19 -0.42
N LEU A 255 -18.26 -3.80 -0.25
CA LEU A 255 -17.41 -3.62 0.93
C LEU A 255 -16.36 -2.52 0.74
N GLN A 256 -16.07 -2.12 -0.50
CA GLN A 256 -14.99 -1.19 -0.82
C GLN A 256 -15.13 0.14 -0.08
N MET A 257 -16.35 0.69 0.02
CA MET A 257 -16.61 1.93 0.78
C MET A 257 -16.21 1.83 2.25
N ASN A 258 -16.49 0.69 2.90
CA ASN A 258 -16.14 0.47 4.30
C ASN A 258 -14.62 0.34 4.49
N ILE A 259 -13.96 -0.34 3.53
CA ILE A 259 -12.51 -0.47 3.48
C ILE A 259 -11.87 0.92 3.36
N VAL A 260 -12.29 1.70 2.37
CA VAL A 260 -11.72 3.04 2.10
C VAL A 260 -11.89 3.96 3.30
N THR A 261 -13.08 3.98 3.92
CA THR A 261 -13.34 4.82 5.10
C THR A 261 -12.40 4.46 6.26
N LYS A 262 -12.14 3.17 6.49
CA LYS A 262 -11.27 2.70 7.56
C LYS A 262 -9.78 2.88 7.24
N LEU A 263 -9.39 2.75 5.99
CA LEU A 263 -8.04 3.08 5.53
C LEU A 263 -7.78 4.60 5.62
N GLU A 264 -8.78 5.43 5.32
CA GLU A 264 -8.73 6.88 5.48
C GLU A 264 -8.51 7.31 6.94
N GLU A 265 -9.08 6.60 7.92
CA GLU A 265 -8.79 6.81 9.34
C GLU A 265 -7.34 6.44 9.70
N LYS A 266 -6.75 5.42 9.05
CA LYS A 266 -5.36 5.00 9.29
C LYS A 266 -4.30 5.95 8.71
N LEU A 267 -4.69 6.91 7.86
CA LEU A 267 -3.80 7.98 7.41
C LEU A 267 -3.38 8.91 8.56
N ASP A 268 -4.16 8.97 9.64
CA ASP A 268 -3.84 9.75 10.84
C ASP A 268 -2.78 9.05 11.74
N SER A 269 -2.20 7.94 11.28
CA SER A 269 -1.10 7.22 11.94
C SER A 269 0.19 8.05 12.01
N THR A 270 0.97 7.85 13.07
CA THR A 270 2.32 8.43 13.20
C THR A 270 3.40 7.62 12.47
N ASN A 271 3.09 6.39 12.09
CA ASN A 271 4.04 5.49 11.44
C ASN A 271 4.03 5.70 9.91
N ILE A 272 5.20 6.02 9.36
CA ILE A 272 5.38 6.32 7.94
C ILE A 272 5.06 5.12 7.06
N ASP A 273 5.56 3.92 7.40
CA ASP A 273 5.37 2.70 6.59
C ASP A 273 3.89 2.33 6.49
N VAL A 274 3.14 2.51 7.57
CA VAL A 274 1.67 2.36 7.56
C VAL A 274 1.02 3.35 6.60
N ILE A 275 1.43 4.63 6.64
CA ILE A 275 0.92 5.64 5.69
C ILE A 275 1.26 5.23 4.25
N LYS A 276 2.51 4.83 3.97
CA LYS A 276 2.94 4.40 2.63
C LYS A 276 2.06 3.26 2.13
N GLN A 277 1.84 2.26 2.98
CA GLN A 277 1.05 1.09 2.62
C GLN A 277 -0.44 1.41 2.45
N VAL A 278 -1.01 2.27 3.29
CA VAL A 278 -2.40 2.73 3.16
C VAL A 278 -2.59 3.45 1.83
N LEU A 279 -1.71 4.39 1.48
CA LEU A 279 -1.77 5.11 0.20
C LEU A 279 -1.64 4.16 -0.98
N SER A 280 -0.70 3.21 -0.93
CA SER A 280 -0.54 2.19 -1.96
C SER A 280 -1.77 1.29 -2.09
N THR A 281 -2.43 0.91 -1.00
CA THR A 281 -3.66 0.12 -1.08
C THR A 281 -4.80 0.96 -1.66
N LEU A 282 -4.92 2.24 -1.28
CA LEU A 282 -5.95 3.13 -1.80
C LEU A 282 -5.82 3.38 -3.31
N THR A 283 -4.61 3.36 -3.90
CA THR A 283 -4.46 3.48 -5.37
C THR A 283 -4.98 2.25 -6.13
N THR A 284 -5.11 1.09 -5.47
CA THR A 284 -5.65 -0.12 -6.10
C THR A 284 -7.18 -0.20 -6.08
N ILE A 285 -7.83 0.59 -5.21
CA ILE A 285 -9.29 0.60 -5.05
C ILE A 285 -9.89 1.63 -6.01
N GLN A 286 -11.03 1.31 -6.61
CA GLN A 286 -11.82 2.30 -7.35
C GLN A 286 -12.55 3.20 -6.35
N ILE A 287 -12.14 4.46 -6.29
CA ILE A 287 -12.65 5.43 -5.32
C ILE A 287 -13.50 6.48 -6.04
N ASP A 288 -14.67 6.79 -5.48
CA ASP A 288 -15.51 7.89 -5.97
C ASP A 288 -14.84 9.25 -5.76
N GLU A 289 -15.08 10.19 -6.68
CA GLU A 289 -14.49 11.54 -6.66
C GLU A 289 -14.71 12.27 -5.31
N SER A 290 -15.87 12.05 -4.68
CA SER A 290 -16.19 12.65 -3.37
C SER A 290 -15.26 12.18 -2.24
N ILE A 291 -14.88 10.90 -2.23
CA ILE A 291 -14.00 10.32 -1.22
C ILE A 291 -12.56 10.66 -1.55
N GLU A 292 -12.19 10.60 -2.83
CA GLU A 292 -10.88 11.00 -3.31
C GLU A 292 -10.57 12.44 -2.88
N ARG A 293 -11.55 13.34 -2.96
CA ARG A 293 -11.44 14.71 -2.45
C ARG A 293 -11.15 14.76 -0.95
N ARG A 294 -11.85 13.97 -0.12
CA ARG A 294 -11.58 13.93 1.34
C ARG A 294 -10.17 13.41 1.63
N ILE A 295 -9.74 12.36 0.93
CA ILE A 295 -8.38 11.81 1.06
C ILE A 295 -7.35 12.87 0.67
N ARG A 296 -7.57 13.60 -0.43
CA ARG A 296 -6.71 14.74 -0.83
C ARG A 296 -6.65 15.81 0.25
N GLU A 297 -7.79 16.20 0.82
CA GLU A 297 -7.87 17.18 1.91
C GLU A 297 -7.09 16.74 3.16
N LYS A 298 -7.05 15.44 3.48
CA LYS A 298 -6.19 14.89 4.54
C LYS A 298 -4.70 14.85 4.19
N ILE A 299 -4.38 14.50 2.94
CA ILE A 299 -3.00 14.35 2.48
C ILE A 299 -2.28 15.70 2.33
N ILE A 300 -2.97 16.77 1.93
CA ILE A 300 -2.36 18.09 1.71
C ILE A 300 -1.60 18.60 2.96
N PRO A 301 -2.18 18.59 4.18
CA PRO A 301 -1.44 18.90 5.40
C PRO A 301 -0.21 18.03 5.63
N MET A 302 -0.29 16.72 5.33
CA MET A 302 0.82 15.78 5.46
C MET A 302 1.96 16.11 4.48
N ILE A 303 1.64 16.55 3.26
CA ILE A 303 2.64 17.01 2.29
C ILE A 303 3.31 18.30 2.77
N MET A 304 2.53 19.24 3.30
CA MET A 304 3.05 20.55 3.72
C MET A 304 3.95 20.46 4.95
N THR A 305 3.58 19.60 5.91
CA THR A 305 4.22 19.54 7.24
C THR A 305 5.04 18.29 7.50
N GLY A 306 4.81 17.22 6.74
CA GLY A 306 5.43 15.91 6.96
C GLY A 306 6.90 15.84 6.56
N ILE A 307 7.52 14.72 6.91
CA ILE A 307 8.88 14.38 6.48
C ILE A 307 8.89 14.03 4.98
N LEU A 308 10.07 14.10 4.36
CA LEU A 308 10.21 13.90 2.92
C LEU A 308 9.57 12.61 2.40
N ASP A 309 9.84 11.47 3.04
CA ASP A 309 9.30 10.17 2.64
C ASP A 309 7.78 10.18 2.52
N VAL A 310 7.10 10.80 3.48
CA VAL A 310 5.65 10.96 3.46
C VAL A 310 5.24 11.85 2.30
N LYS A 311 5.96 12.96 2.04
CA LYS A 311 5.67 13.84 0.90
C LYS A 311 5.76 13.09 -0.43
N VAL A 312 6.80 12.28 -0.62
CA VAL A 312 7.00 11.50 -1.84
C VAL A 312 5.85 10.54 -2.06
N GLU A 313 5.46 9.76 -1.05
CA GLU A 313 4.35 8.81 -1.19
C GLU A 313 2.99 9.48 -1.36
N CYS A 314 2.75 10.59 -0.67
CA CYS A 314 1.57 11.40 -0.89
C CYS A 314 1.51 11.92 -2.33
N PHE A 315 2.63 12.37 -2.91
CA PHE A 315 2.67 12.76 -4.31
C PHE A 315 2.51 11.57 -5.26
N ASN A 316 3.01 10.37 -4.93
CA ASN A 316 2.75 9.16 -5.71
C ASN A 316 1.26 8.91 -5.84
N TYR A 317 0.57 8.91 -4.70
CA TYR A 317 -0.87 8.79 -4.63
C TYR A 317 -1.56 9.87 -5.48
N LEU A 318 -1.19 11.15 -5.30
CA LEU A 318 -1.80 12.24 -6.04
C LEU A 318 -1.57 12.13 -7.55
N PHE A 319 -0.36 11.80 -8.01
CA PHE A 319 -0.09 11.69 -9.44
C PHE A 319 -0.76 10.49 -10.09
N GLU A 320 -0.92 9.37 -9.37
CA GLU A 320 -1.62 8.17 -9.85
C GLU A 320 -3.13 8.36 -9.92
N THR A 321 -3.72 9.05 -8.93
CA THR A 321 -5.18 9.23 -8.84
C THR A 321 -5.68 10.50 -9.54
N SER A 322 -4.80 11.42 -9.94
CA SER A 322 -5.23 12.69 -10.55
C SER A 322 -5.83 12.55 -11.95
N THR A 323 -7.03 13.09 -12.10
CA THR A 323 -7.71 13.33 -13.36
C THR A 323 -7.23 14.62 -14.02
N LYS A 324 -7.68 14.91 -15.25
CA LYS A 324 -7.31 16.17 -15.94
C LYS A 324 -7.70 17.42 -15.12
N ILE A 325 -8.77 17.35 -14.34
CA ILE A 325 -9.34 18.47 -13.58
C ILE A 325 -8.42 18.84 -12.40
N ASN A 326 -8.06 17.86 -11.57
CA ASN A 326 -7.30 18.08 -10.34
C ASN A 326 -5.77 17.98 -10.51
N MET A 327 -5.29 17.51 -11.68
CA MET A 327 -3.85 17.45 -11.97
C MET A 327 -3.18 18.82 -11.90
N PHE A 328 -3.86 19.89 -12.33
CA PHE A 328 -3.28 21.22 -12.30
C PHE A 328 -3.03 21.70 -10.86
N GLU A 329 -3.99 21.49 -9.97
CA GLU A 329 -3.87 21.80 -8.55
C GLU A 329 -2.75 20.99 -7.89
N THR A 330 -2.61 19.71 -8.28
CA THR A 330 -1.53 18.83 -7.81
C THR A 330 -0.15 19.36 -8.23
N ILE A 331 0.00 19.86 -9.46
CA ILE A 331 1.25 20.48 -9.94
C ILE A 331 1.56 21.76 -9.14
N LEU A 332 0.56 22.59 -8.85
CA LEU A 332 0.74 23.80 -8.05
C LEU A 332 1.17 23.46 -6.61
N LEU A 333 0.53 22.47 -5.99
CA LEU A 333 0.92 21.99 -4.68
C LEU A 333 2.37 21.46 -4.67
N PHE A 334 2.73 20.65 -5.68
CA PHE A 334 4.09 20.15 -5.83
C PHE A 334 5.10 21.29 -5.93
N ARG A 335 4.79 22.29 -6.75
CA ARG A 335 5.64 23.48 -6.92
C ARG A 335 5.88 24.21 -5.59
N ASP A 336 4.82 24.46 -4.82
CA ASP A 336 4.92 25.16 -3.54
C ASP A 336 5.78 24.37 -2.55
N VAL A 337 5.59 23.05 -2.51
CA VAL A 337 6.31 22.15 -1.60
C VAL A 337 7.78 22.02 -1.99
N ALA A 338 8.09 21.88 -3.28
CA ALA A 338 9.46 21.86 -3.79
C ALA A 338 10.19 23.17 -3.46
N THR A 339 9.49 24.30 -3.58
CA THR A 339 10.04 25.62 -3.27
C THR A 339 10.34 25.80 -1.77
N VAL A 340 9.37 25.46 -0.91
CA VAL A 340 9.55 25.57 0.55
C VAL A 340 10.64 24.61 1.04
N SER A 341 10.69 23.40 0.49
CA SER A 341 11.69 22.39 0.87
C SER A 341 13.10 22.80 0.43
N GLY A 342 13.25 23.48 -0.70
CA GLY A 342 14.54 24.02 -1.16
C GLY A 342 15.08 25.17 -0.29
N ARG A 343 14.23 26.04 0.26
CA ARG A 343 14.67 27.21 1.05
C ARG A 343 15.18 26.88 2.46
N ARG A 344 14.74 25.76 3.05
CA ARG A 344 15.13 25.38 4.42
C ARG A 344 16.57 24.86 4.51
N SER A 345 17.18 24.45 3.40
CA SER A 345 18.58 23.98 3.35
C SER A 345 19.59 25.11 3.56
N ASP A 346 19.22 26.37 3.31
CA ASP A 346 20.20 27.45 3.13
C ASP A 346 20.58 28.25 4.39
N ARG A 347 19.92 28.06 5.54
CA ARG A 347 20.05 29.05 6.63
C ARG A 347 20.90 28.73 7.86
N LEU A 348 21.34 27.50 8.13
CA LEU A 348 22.24 27.28 9.30
C LEU A 348 23.14 26.03 9.32
N THR A 349 23.06 25.12 8.34
CA THR A 349 23.85 23.87 8.35
C THR A 349 24.49 23.61 6.98
N CYS A 350 25.34 24.53 6.54
CA CYS A 350 26.00 24.51 5.23
C CYS A 350 27.34 23.73 5.22
N LEU A 351 27.44 22.62 5.96
CA LEU A 351 28.67 21.80 5.98
C LEU A 351 28.45 20.28 5.96
N THR A 352 27.21 19.80 5.82
CA THR A 352 26.96 18.37 5.57
C THR A 352 26.18 18.19 4.28
N THR A 353 26.77 17.45 3.35
CA THR A 353 26.29 17.10 2.00
C THR A 353 24.95 16.37 1.97
N ASP A 354 24.38 16.03 3.12
CA ASP A 354 23.20 15.15 3.23
C ASP A 354 21.86 15.90 3.12
N ASN A 355 21.85 17.23 3.24
CA ASN A 355 20.60 18.02 3.22
C ASN A 355 20.07 18.38 1.82
N PHE A 356 20.80 18.09 0.73
CA PHE A 356 20.36 18.32 -0.65
C PHE A 356 19.67 17.11 -1.31
N GLN A 357 19.80 15.91 -0.74
CA GLN A 357 19.05 14.73 -1.18
C GLN A 357 17.50 14.86 -1.17
N PRO A 358 16.85 15.68 -0.31
CA PRO A 358 15.41 15.63 -0.18
C PRO A 358 14.64 16.14 -1.39
N VAL A 359 15.06 17.27 -1.95
CA VAL A 359 14.34 17.87 -3.08
C VAL A 359 14.53 17.02 -4.34
N HIS A 360 15.71 16.42 -4.49
CA HIS A 360 16.03 15.59 -5.64
C HIS A 360 15.07 14.41 -5.85
N SER A 361 14.71 13.68 -4.79
CA SER A 361 13.78 12.54 -4.89
C SER A 361 12.36 12.97 -5.31
N LEU A 362 11.91 14.15 -4.90
CA LEU A 362 10.65 14.73 -5.37
C LEU A 362 10.72 15.01 -6.88
N PHE A 363 11.79 15.64 -7.36
CA PHE A 363 11.99 15.93 -8.78
C PHE A 363 12.12 14.66 -9.64
N GLU A 364 12.82 13.64 -9.15
CA GLU A 364 12.88 12.32 -9.78
C GLU A 364 11.51 11.69 -9.94
N ARG A 365 10.72 11.74 -8.88
CA ARG A 365 9.40 11.14 -8.91
C ARG A 365 8.46 11.90 -9.83
N PHE A 366 8.54 13.23 -9.84
CA PHE A 366 7.85 14.06 -10.82
C PHE A 366 8.26 13.72 -12.25
N GLU A 367 9.56 13.58 -12.53
CA GLU A 367 10.07 13.18 -13.87
C GLU A 367 9.49 11.84 -14.30
N HIS A 368 9.51 10.85 -13.41
CA HIS A 368 8.94 9.53 -13.66
C HIS A 368 7.47 9.63 -14.10
N TYR A 369 6.63 10.33 -13.32
CA TYR A 369 5.22 10.52 -13.68
C TYR A 369 5.03 11.41 -14.89
N PHE A 370 5.88 12.41 -15.11
CA PHE A 370 5.79 13.27 -16.30
C PHE A 370 6.00 12.46 -17.58
N HIS A 371 6.87 11.45 -17.53
CA HIS A 371 7.11 10.58 -18.67
C HIS A 371 6.04 9.50 -18.84
N SER A 372 5.51 8.93 -17.75
CA SER A 372 4.52 7.85 -17.79
C SER A 372 3.06 8.33 -17.90
N SER A 373 2.69 9.45 -17.27
CA SER A 373 1.32 9.99 -17.24
C SER A 373 1.07 11.00 -18.35
N ARG A 374 0.23 10.61 -19.32
CA ARG A 374 -0.23 11.50 -20.41
C ARG A 374 -1.02 12.69 -19.88
N VAL A 375 -1.74 12.53 -18.78
CA VAL A 375 -2.55 13.59 -18.17
C VAL A 375 -1.63 14.66 -17.56
N LEU A 376 -0.66 14.25 -16.74
CA LEU A 376 0.33 15.17 -16.16
C LEU A 376 1.08 15.92 -17.25
N PHE A 377 1.60 15.20 -18.24
CA PHE A 377 2.30 15.79 -19.38
C PHE A 377 1.48 16.88 -20.09
N ARG A 378 0.22 16.57 -20.47
CA ARG A 378 -0.66 17.52 -21.16
C ARG A 378 -1.00 18.72 -20.30
N THR A 379 -1.25 18.52 -19.01
CA THR A 379 -1.55 19.62 -18.08
C THR A 379 -0.35 20.53 -17.93
N CYS A 380 0.87 19.99 -17.79
CA CYS A 380 2.10 20.79 -17.81
C CYS A 380 2.22 21.55 -19.14
N GLN A 381 1.99 20.90 -20.29
CA GLN A 381 2.05 21.57 -21.58
C GLN A 381 1.04 22.72 -21.71
N GLU A 382 -0.22 22.51 -21.33
CA GLU A 382 -1.30 23.50 -21.48
C GLU A 382 -1.15 24.66 -20.47
N LYS A 383 -0.65 24.38 -19.25
CA LYS A 383 -0.68 25.33 -18.12
C LYS A 383 0.68 25.90 -17.71
N HIS A 384 1.79 25.38 -18.25
CA HIS A 384 3.15 25.93 -18.02
C HIS A 384 3.28 27.42 -18.35
N PRO A 385 2.73 27.94 -19.47
CA PRO A 385 2.82 29.37 -19.78
C PRO A 385 2.11 30.28 -18.76
N ILE A 386 1.09 29.75 -18.08
CA ILE A 386 0.33 30.45 -17.04
C ILE A 386 1.12 30.45 -15.73
N THR A 387 1.64 29.29 -15.33
CA THR A 387 2.44 29.12 -14.11
C THR A 387 3.76 29.89 -14.17
N ALA A 388 4.39 29.95 -15.35
CA ALA A 388 5.55 30.79 -15.60
C ALA A 388 5.25 32.29 -15.43
N ASP A 389 4.06 32.77 -15.82
CA ASP A 389 3.66 34.17 -15.62
C ASP A 389 3.62 34.56 -14.14
N LEU A 390 3.09 33.64 -13.31
CA LEU A 390 3.02 33.79 -11.87
C LEU A 390 4.42 33.77 -11.23
N CYS A 391 5.40 33.06 -11.80
CA CYS A 391 6.76 32.98 -11.27
C CYS A 391 7.54 34.26 -11.41
N LEU A 392 7.46 34.89 -12.58
CA LEU A 392 8.19 36.11 -12.88
C LEU A 392 7.77 37.25 -11.95
N LYS A 393 6.52 37.20 -11.49
CA LYS A 393 5.98 38.15 -10.50
C LYS A 393 6.47 37.91 -9.06
N ILE A 394 6.91 36.69 -8.71
CA ILE A 394 7.21 36.33 -7.32
C ILE A 394 8.68 35.86 -7.11
N ASN A 395 9.51 35.89 -8.16
CA ASN A 395 10.98 35.68 -8.20
C ASN A 395 11.56 34.46 -7.46
N SER A 396 10.71 33.59 -6.92
CA SER A 396 11.10 32.65 -5.86
C SER A 396 10.58 31.23 -6.08
N TYR A 397 9.96 31.00 -7.24
CA TYR A 397 9.39 29.73 -7.71
C TYR A 397 10.08 29.20 -8.99
N PHE A 398 11.16 29.84 -9.43
CA PHE A 398 11.65 29.69 -10.80
C PHE A 398 12.20 28.28 -11.14
N LEU A 399 12.82 27.57 -10.18
CA LEU A 399 13.49 26.29 -10.43
C LEU A 399 12.55 25.21 -10.98
N PHE A 400 11.37 25.07 -10.39
CA PHE A 400 10.44 24.02 -10.79
C PHE A 400 9.88 24.28 -12.19
N ASP A 401 9.54 25.53 -12.52
CA ASP A 401 9.05 25.89 -13.85
C ASP A 401 10.17 25.81 -14.90
N PHE A 402 11.42 26.11 -14.53
CA PHE A 402 12.60 25.87 -15.36
C PHE A 402 12.78 24.39 -15.66
N PHE A 403 12.67 23.54 -14.64
CA PHE A 403 12.71 22.08 -14.77
C PHE A 403 11.59 21.56 -15.69
N ILE A 404 10.35 22.03 -15.54
CA ILE A 404 9.27 21.69 -16.48
C ILE A 404 9.61 22.15 -17.90
N GLY A 405 10.18 23.35 -18.06
CA GLY A 405 10.63 23.87 -19.35
C GLY A 405 11.66 22.95 -20.02
N ILE A 406 12.63 22.46 -19.25
CA ILE A 406 13.62 21.47 -19.70
C ILE A 406 12.93 20.18 -20.16
N LEU A 407 12.03 19.63 -19.34
CA LEU A 407 11.33 18.38 -19.66
C LEU A 407 10.45 18.49 -20.92
N LEU A 408 9.72 19.60 -21.07
CA LEU A 408 8.88 19.86 -22.25
C LEU A 408 9.70 19.99 -23.54
N THR A 409 10.87 20.60 -23.45
CA THR A 409 11.77 20.79 -24.59
C THR A 409 12.33 19.46 -25.10
N ASN A 410 12.60 18.53 -24.19
CA ASN A 410 13.07 17.19 -24.58
C ASN A 410 12.03 16.37 -25.35
N ARG A 411 10.73 16.71 -25.22
CA ARG A 411 9.65 16.11 -26.03
C ARG A 411 9.30 16.93 -27.29
N SER A 412 10.18 17.82 -27.74
CA SER A 412 10.02 18.64 -28.96
C SER A 412 8.83 19.62 -28.95
N TYR A 413 8.38 20.07 -27.77
CA TYR A 413 7.30 21.06 -27.62
C TYR A 413 7.80 22.50 -27.50
N TYR A 414 8.33 22.93 -28.63
CA TYR A 414 9.02 24.20 -28.87
C TYR A 414 8.15 25.48 -28.80
N ASN A 415 6.84 25.39 -29.02
CA ASN A 415 5.97 26.58 -29.02
C ASN A 415 5.76 27.17 -27.62
N ASN A 416 5.72 26.33 -26.58
CA ASN A 416 5.61 26.80 -25.20
C ASN A 416 6.92 27.40 -24.69
N LEU A 417 8.05 26.87 -25.18
CA LEU A 417 9.38 27.40 -24.91
C LEU A 417 9.52 28.85 -25.38
N LYS A 418 8.96 29.20 -26.55
CA LYS A 418 8.95 30.59 -27.06
C LYS A 418 8.28 31.56 -26.08
N THR A 419 7.09 31.20 -25.57
CA THR A 419 6.37 32.03 -24.59
C THR A 419 7.15 32.13 -23.28
N PHE A 420 7.74 31.03 -22.81
CA PHE A 420 8.56 31.02 -21.61
C PHE A 420 9.81 31.90 -21.72
N ILE A 421 10.59 31.76 -22.80
CA ILE A 421 11.79 32.58 -23.07
C ILE A 421 11.42 34.06 -23.23
N LYS A 422 10.34 34.37 -23.95
CA LYS A 422 9.89 35.76 -24.13
C LYS A 422 9.65 36.41 -22.77
N LYS A 423 8.94 35.73 -21.88
CA LYS A 423 8.63 36.26 -20.55
C LYS A 423 9.86 36.30 -19.63
N LEU A 424 10.77 35.34 -19.74
CA LEU A 424 12.10 35.42 -19.11
C LEU A 424 12.89 36.67 -19.51
N GLY A 425 12.71 37.12 -20.75
CA GLY A 425 13.31 38.34 -21.28
C GLY A 425 12.66 39.65 -20.81
N GLU A 426 11.59 39.60 -20.02
CA GLU A 426 10.96 40.81 -19.47
C GLU A 426 11.66 41.33 -18.21
N ASP A 427 12.40 40.47 -17.48
CA ASP A 427 13.19 40.87 -16.29
C ASP A 427 14.56 40.15 -16.23
N SER A 428 15.63 40.93 -16.42
CA SER A 428 17.02 40.47 -16.38
C SER A 428 17.47 39.92 -15.02
N SER A 429 16.78 40.28 -13.91
CA SER A 429 17.11 39.80 -12.56
C SER A 429 16.90 38.29 -12.41
N ILE A 430 16.04 37.71 -13.25
CA ILE A 430 15.73 36.30 -13.24
C ILE A 430 16.92 35.49 -13.73
N ILE A 431 17.58 35.87 -14.83
CA ILE A 431 18.77 35.16 -15.34
C ILE A 431 19.86 35.09 -14.27
N ARG A 432 20.09 36.19 -13.54
CA ARG A 432 21.05 36.21 -12.43
C ARG A 432 20.65 35.25 -11.31
N SER A 433 19.36 35.16 -11.01
CA SER A 433 18.82 34.23 -10.00
C SER A 433 18.95 32.78 -10.44
N ILE A 434 18.74 32.49 -11.73
CA ILE A 434 18.99 31.16 -12.33
C ILE A 434 20.44 30.78 -12.20
N ASN A 435 21.35 31.68 -12.58
CA ASN A 435 22.77 31.42 -12.54
C ASN A 435 23.23 31.09 -11.12
N LEU A 436 22.87 31.95 -10.17
CA LEU A 436 23.24 31.79 -8.76
C LEU A 436 22.70 30.48 -8.18
N TYR A 437 21.46 30.13 -8.53
CA TYR A 437 20.84 28.90 -8.08
C TYR A 437 21.45 27.64 -8.72
N LEU A 438 21.65 27.58 -10.04
CA LEU A 438 22.24 26.42 -10.71
C LEU A 438 23.71 26.20 -10.31
N THR A 439 24.47 27.29 -10.14
CA THR A 439 25.84 27.23 -9.62
C THR A 439 25.88 26.68 -8.19
N SER A 440 24.84 26.95 -7.39
CA SER A 440 24.72 26.42 -6.02
C SER A 440 24.18 24.98 -5.98
N ASN A 441 23.72 24.42 -7.11
CA ASN A 441 23.09 23.11 -7.21
C ASN A 441 23.74 22.25 -8.32
N LEU A 442 25.07 22.13 -8.30
CA LEU A 442 25.84 21.41 -9.33
C LEU A 442 25.40 19.94 -9.51
N SER A 443 24.92 19.27 -8.46
CA SER A 443 24.41 17.89 -8.57
C SER A 443 23.18 17.79 -9.49
N PHE A 444 22.28 18.78 -9.43
CA PHE A 444 21.15 18.89 -10.36
C PHE A 444 21.64 19.15 -11.80
N VAL A 445 22.61 20.05 -11.96
CA VAL A 445 23.18 20.38 -13.27
C VAL A 445 23.83 19.16 -13.91
N ILE A 446 24.67 18.43 -13.17
CA ILE A 446 25.35 17.22 -13.63
C ILE A 446 24.33 16.16 -14.05
N LYS A 447 23.32 15.90 -13.22
CA LYS A 447 22.31 14.89 -13.53
C LYS A 447 21.49 15.23 -14.77
N TYR A 448 21.05 16.48 -14.88
CA TYR A 448 20.23 16.92 -15.99
C TYR A 448 21.05 17.55 -17.13
N ALA A 449 22.37 17.34 -17.18
CA ALA A 449 23.29 18.02 -18.09
C ALA A 449 22.87 17.90 -19.56
N GLN A 450 22.50 16.69 -20.00
CA GLN A 450 22.04 16.45 -21.37
C GLN A 450 20.74 17.19 -21.68
N TYR A 451 19.80 17.25 -20.72
CA TYR A 451 18.54 17.94 -20.89
C TYR A 451 18.72 19.46 -20.88
N ILE A 452 19.59 19.98 -20.00
CA ILE A 452 19.96 21.40 -19.94
C ILE A 452 20.66 21.82 -21.24
N PHE A 453 21.56 20.99 -21.77
CA PHE A 453 22.22 21.25 -23.05
C PHE A 453 21.22 21.31 -24.20
N ARG A 454 20.31 20.33 -24.30
CA ARG A 454 19.22 20.34 -25.30
C ARG A 454 18.31 21.56 -25.15
N PHE A 455 18.04 21.97 -23.91
CA PHE A 455 17.28 23.16 -23.60
C PHE A 455 17.99 24.44 -24.06
N ALA A 456 19.28 24.58 -23.79
CA ALA A 456 20.11 25.69 -24.26
C ALA A 456 20.19 25.75 -25.79
N ILE A 457 20.37 24.60 -26.46
CA ILE A 457 20.32 24.50 -27.93
C ILE A 457 18.95 24.90 -28.46
N ALA A 458 17.87 24.45 -27.84
CA ALA A 458 16.52 24.79 -28.26
C ALA A 458 16.26 26.30 -28.14
N ILE A 459 16.68 26.92 -27.04
CA ILE A 459 16.66 28.39 -26.87
C ILE A 459 17.42 29.04 -28.03
N PHE A 460 18.65 28.59 -28.29
CA PHE A 460 19.51 29.14 -29.34
C PHE A 460 18.89 28.99 -30.74
N GLN A 461 18.37 27.80 -31.07
CA GLN A 461 17.74 27.51 -32.34
C GLN A 461 16.45 28.33 -32.54
N HIS A 462 15.64 28.48 -31.49
CA HIS A 462 14.44 29.32 -31.58
C HIS A 462 14.75 30.78 -31.78
N LEU A 463 15.76 31.28 -31.09
CA LEU A 463 16.20 32.66 -31.21
C LEU A 463 16.90 32.94 -32.54
N SER A 464 17.61 31.95 -33.08
CA SER A 464 18.36 32.08 -34.34
C SER A 464 17.50 31.82 -35.59
N PHE A 465 16.50 30.93 -35.53
CA PHE A 465 15.73 30.45 -36.69
C PHE A 465 14.21 30.64 -36.59
N GLY A 466 13.67 31.01 -35.42
CA GLY A 466 12.22 31.14 -35.25
C GLY A 466 11.70 32.47 -35.78
N ASN A 467 11.33 32.57 -37.07
CA ASN A 467 10.61 33.69 -37.71
C ASN A 467 10.72 35.02 -36.94
N PHE A 468 11.93 35.61 -36.87
CA PHE A 468 11.97 37.03 -37.18
C PHE A 468 11.40 37.12 -38.59
N PRO A 469 10.39 37.97 -38.86
CA PRO A 469 9.79 38.05 -40.17
C PRO A 469 10.96 38.10 -41.15
N THR A 470 11.03 37.09 -42.03
CA THR A 470 11.92 37.11 -43.19
C THR A 470 11.88 38.54 -43.67
N ILE A 471 13.02 39.21 -43.58
CA ILE A 471 13.19 40.59 -43.99
C ILE A 471 12.97 40.57 -45.50
N THR A 472 11.71 40.55 -45.92
CA THR A 472 11.30 41.14 -47.18
C THR A 472 11.61 42.61 -46.97
N THR A 473 12.75 42.97 -47.52
CA THR A 473 13.34 44.29 -47.63
C THR A 473 12.29 45.34 -47.96
N THR A 474 11.64 45.89 -46.94
CA THR A 474 11.11 47.25 -46.88
C THR A 474 10.51 47.44 -45.51
N ASN A 475 11.19 48.25 -44.69
CA ASN A 475 10.70 48.85 -43.44
C ASN A 475 10.22 47.89 -42.36
N ASN A 476 11.11 47.49 -41.45
CA ASN A 476 10.73 47.12 -40.09
C ASN A 476 11.93 47.33 -39.16
N SER A 477 11.88 48.37 -38.33
CA SER A 477 12.71 48.42 -37.13
C SER A 477 12.41 47.17 -36.31
N LEU A 478 13.43 46.37 -35.97
CA LEU A 478 13.28 45.44 -34.87
C LEU A 478 12.85 46.29 -33.66
N SER A 479 11.65 46.06 -33.12
CA SER A 479 11.25 46.74 -31.89
C SER A 479 12.32 46.44 -30.83
N SER A 480 12.71 47.46 -30.06
CA SER A 480 13.73 47.35 -29.01
C SER A 480 13.49 46.16 -28.07
N THR A 481 12.23 45.83 -27.83
CA THR A 481 11.77 44.65 -27.09
C THR A 481 12.23 43.31 -27.69
N ASN A 482 12.19 43.13 -29.00
CA ASN A 482 12.61 41.87 -29.64
C ASN A 482 14.13 41.67 -29.54
N LEU A 483 14.92 42.75 -29.59
CA LEU A 483 16.36 42.72 -29.37
C LEU A 483 16.71 42.35 -27.92
N ILE A 484 15.97 42.88 -26.95
CA ILE A 484 16.15 42.55 -25.52
C ILE A 484 15.85 41.07 -25.26
N HIS A 485 14.75 40.53 -25.81
CA HIS A 485 14.43 39.09 -25.66
C HIS A 485 15.49 38.18 -26.29
N LEU A 486 16.04 38.57 -27.45
CA LEU A 486 17.14 37.87 -28.13
C LEU A 486 18.41 37.87 -27.28
N GLN A 487 18.79 39.03 -26.74
CA GLN A 487 19.97 39.18 -25.88
C GLN A 487 19.84 38.34 -24.61
N ILE A 488 18.68 38.32 -23.97
CA ILE A 488 18.43 37.59 -22.73
C ILE A 488 18.45 36.08 -22.95
N GLY A 489 17.77 35.56 -23.98
CA GLY A 489 17.82 34.12 -24.22
C GLY A 489 19.19 33.64 -24.73
N LEU A 490 19.95 34.48 -25.45
CA LEU A 490 21.37 34.20 -25.74
C LEU A 490 22.21 34.17 -24.45
N GLN A 491 22.04 35.15 -23.56
CA GLN A 491 22.72 35.16 -22.26
C GLN A 491 22.39 33.91 -21.43
N LEU A 492 21.13 33.49 -21.41
CA LEU A 492 20.71 32.26 -20.73
C LEU A 492 21.34 31.01 -21.37
N ALA A 493 21.33 30.91 -22.70
CA ALA A 493 21.94 29.78 -23.41
C ALA A 493 23.45 29.70 -23.18
N PHE A 494 24.15 30.83 -23.28
CA PHE A 494 25.58 30.92 -22.99
C PHE A 494 25.89 30.58 -21.53
N MET A 495 25.13 31.11 -20.58
CA MET A 495 25.29 30.79 -19.15
C MET A 495 25.09 29.30 -18.88
N LEU A 496 24.07 28.67 -19.48
CA LEU A 496 23.84 27.23 -19.31
C LEU A 496 24.94 26.38 -19.95
N ILE A 497 25.46 26.80 -21.12
CA ILE A 497 26.58 26.13 -21.77
C ILE A 497 27.84 26.28 -20.91
N ASP A 498 28.17 27.50 -20.49
CA ASP A 498 29.34 27.79 -19.66
C ASP A 498 29.32 26.96 -18.36
N LEU A 499 28.17 26.89 -17.69
CA LEU A 499 27.98 26.08 -16.49
C LEU A 499 28.11 24.55 -16.73
N LEU A 500 27.84 24.07 -17.95
CA LEU A 500 28.00 22.65 -18.28
C LEU A 500 29.45 22.27 -18.61
N PHE A 501 30.26 23.25 -19.03
CA PHE A 501 31.66 23.04 -19.41
C PHE A 501 32.66 23.48 -18.32
N SER A 502 32.19 24.20 -17.29
CA SER A 502 32.90 24.46 -16.03
C SER A 502 32.81 23.27 -15.08
#